data_AF-A0A7W2NKG6-F1
#
_entry.id   AF-A0A7W2NKG6-F1
#
_cell.length_a   1.000
_cell.length_b   1.000
_cell.length_c   1.000
_cell.angle_alpha   90.00
_cell.angle_beta   90.00
_cell.angle_gamma   90.00
#
_symmetry.space_group_name_H-M   'P 1'
#
loop_
_entity.id
_entity.type
_entity.pdbx_description
1 polymer ?
#
loop_
_entity_poly.entity_id
_entity_poly.type
_entity_poly.pdbx_seq_one_letter_code
_entity_poly.pdbx_strand_id
1 'polypeptide(L)'
;MSEEISEQAPLAIEVVYGTPTRQEIISCTVEPNTTLEQAILASGIVEEFPEIDLAVNKVGIWNRLAKLTDTVKDLDRIEIYRPLLADPKEVRKRRAEKAKEEGRANKITGGRV
;
A
#
# COMPACT_ATOMS: atom_id res chain seq x y z
N MET A 1 9.30 36.03 -13.96
CA MET A 1 8.66 34.75 -14.31
C MET A 1 7.57 34.58 -13.28
N SER A 2 6.37 34.94 -13.67
CA SER A 2 5.17 35.10 -12.85
C SER A 2 4.50 33.74 -12.65
N GLU A 3 4.59 33.19 -11.45
CA GLU A 3 3.66 32.15 -11.01
C GLU A 3 2.38 32.86 -10.56
N GLU A 4 1.36 32.79 -11.41
CA GLU A 4 0.00 33.14 -11.05
C GLU A 4 -0.44 32.25 -9.90
N ILE A 5 -0.37 32.79 -8.68
CA ILE A 5 -0.99 32.18 -7.50
C ILE A 5 -2.49 32.36 -7.69
N SER A 6 -3.12 31.39 -8.37
CA SER A 6 -4.56 31.23 -8.31
C SER A 6 -4.88 30.89 -6.87
N GLU A 7 -5.50 31.83 -6.13
CA GLU A 7 -6.13 31.58 -4.83
C GLU A 7 -7.21 30.51 -5.01
N GLN A 8 -6.77 29.26 -4.98
CA GLN A 8 -7.65 28.12 -4.93
C GLN A 8 -7.69 27.69 -3.47
N ALA A 9 -8.90 27.48 -2.95
CA ALA A 9 -9.08 27.18 -1.53
C ALA A 9 -8.35 25.89 -1.14
N PRO A 10 -7.77 25.84 0.08
CA PRO A 10 -7.16 24.63 0.58
C PRO A 10 -8.18 23.48 0.64
N LEU A 11 -7.78 22.29 0.19
CA LEU A 11 -8.63 21.10 0.13
C LEU A 11 -8.49 20.31 1.44
N ALA A 12 -9.62 19.95 2.05
CA ALA A 12 -9.63 19.07 3.22
C ALA A 12 -9.74 17.62 2.76
N ILE A 13 -8.76 16.79 3.10
CA ILE A 13 -8.73 15.37 2.72
C ILE A 13 -8.51 14.47 3.94
N GLU A 14 -8.83 13.20 3.79
CA GLU A 14 -8.62 12.19 4.81
C GLU A 14 -7.76 11.07 4.25
N VAL A 15 -6.71 10.67 4.97
CA VAL A 15 -5.87 9.52 4.63
C VAL A 15 -6.10 8.40 5.65
N VAL A 16 -6.43 7.21 5.16
CA VAL A 16 -6.81 6.06 5.95
C VAL A 16 -5.85 4.92 5.70
N TYR A 17 -5.33 4.35 6.79
CA TYR A 17 -4.54 3.14 6.75
C TYR A 17 -4.93 2.20 7.89
N GLY A 18 -5.01 0.90 7.58
CA GLY A 18 -5.47 -0.13 8.51
C GLY A 18 -4.62 -1.38 8.46
N THR A 19 -3.95 -1.67 9.58
CA THR A 19 -3.31 -2.94 9.90
C THR A 19 -4.27 -3.82 10.71
N PRO A 20 -4.01 -5.13 10.90
CA PRO A 20 -4.85 -5.99 11.73
C PRO A 20 -4.89 -5.56 13.20
N THR A 21 -3.89 -4.80 13.64
CA THR A 21 -3.67 -4.40 15.03
C THR A 21 -4.00 -2.94 15.30
N ARG A 22 -3.97 -2.09 14.26
CA ARG A 22 -4.13 -0.63 14.38
C ARG A 22 -4.73 -0.05 13.10
N GLN A 23 -5.71 0.84 13.25
CA GLN A 23 -6.28 1.64 12.17
C GLN A 23 -6.13 3.12 12.52
N GLU A 24 -5.68 3.90 11.55
CA GLU A 24 -5.50 5.35 11.67
C GLU A 24 -6.30 6.06 10.57
N ILE A 25 -6.85 7.21 10.92
CA ILE A 25 -7.47 8.15 9.98
C ILE A 25 -6.85 9.52 10.28
N ILE A 26 -6.16 10.08 9.30
CA ILE A 26 -5.49 11.38 9.41
C ILE A 26 -6.19 12.36 8.48
N SER A 27 -6.85 13.36 9.07
CA SER A 27 -7.37 14.51 8.34
C SER A 27 -6.25 15.51 8.09
N CYS A 28 -6.01 15.88 6.84
CA CYS A 28 -5.02 16.89 6.49
C CYS A 28 -5.57 17.86 5.46
N THR A 29 -4.95 19.03 5.40
CA THR A 29 -5.32 20.10 4.47
C THR A 29 -4.18 20.30 3.49
N VAL A 30 -4.49 20.23 2.19
CA VAL A 30 -3.49 20.31 1.13
C VAL A 30 -3.83 21.40 0.12
N GLU A 31 -2.81 21.86 -0.58
CA GLU A 31 -3.00 22.81 -1.66
C GLU A 31 -3.81 22.16 -2.80
N PRO A 32 -4.57 22.96 -3.55
CA PRO A 32 -5.26 22.48 -4.73
C PRO A 32 -4.26 22.07 -5.82
N ASN A 33 -4.66 21.09 -6.65
CA ASN A 33 -3.79 20.40 -7.61
C ASN A 33 -2.67 19.55 -6.98
N THR A 34 -2.71 19.31 -5.67
CA THR A 34 -1.82 18.33 -5.02
C THR A 34 -2.11 16.93 -5.57
N THR A 35 -1.06 16.18 -5.85
CA THR A 35 -1.19 14.78 -6.29
C THR A 35 -1.49 13.87 -5.11
N LEU A 36 -2.04 12.70 -5.38
CA LEU A 36 -2.31 11.67 -4.38
C LEU A 36 -1.06 11.29 -3.58
N GLU A 37 0.09 11.17 -4.24
CA GLU A 37 1.38 10.93 -3.58
C GLU A 37 1.73 12.05 -2.59
N GLN A 38 1.68 13.30 -3.05
CA GLN A 38 2.00 14.46 -2.22
C GLN A 38 1.05 14.59 -1.04
N ALA A 39 -0.24 14.32 -1.25
CA ALA A 39 -1.25 14.31 -0.21
C ALA A 39 -0.96 13.26 0.87
N ILE A 40 -0.58 12.04 0.47
CA ILE A 40 -0.21 10.98 1.41
C ILE A 40 1.06 11.36 2.19
N LEU A 41 2.07 11.92 1.53
CA LEU A 41 3.30 12.38 2.19
C LEU A 41 3.01 13.54 3.17
N ALA A 42 2.17 14.49 2.78
CA ALA A 42 1.76 15.62 3.62
C ALA A 42 0.96 15.18 4.86
N SER A 43 0.24 14.05 4.78
CA SER A 43 -0.48 13.49 5.93
C SER A 43 0.45 12.90 7.00
N GLY A 44 1.73 12.64 6.70
CA GLY A 44 2.66 12.01 7.64
C GLY A 44 2.37 10.52 7.92
N ILE A 45 1.38 9.91 7.25
CA ILE A 45 0.99 8.51 7.50
C ILE A 45 2.13 7.52 7.22
N VAL A 46 3.04 7.87 6.30
CA VAL A 46 4.23 7.07 5.97
C VAL A 46 5.25 7.09 7.12
N GLU A 47 5.31 8.19 7.89
CA GLU A 47 6.17 8.29 9.07
C GLU A 47 5.60 7.48 10.23
N GLU A 48 4.26 7.46 10.39
CA GLU A 48 3.58 6.65 11.41
C GLU A 48 3.63 5.15 11.09
N PHE A 49 3.56 4.79 9.80
CA PHE A 49 3.58 3.42 9.32
C PHE A 49 4.72 3.22 8.30
N PRO A 50 5.95 2.92 8.75
CA PRO A 50 7.11 2.74 7.88
C PRO A 50 7.02 1.50 6.96
N GLU A 51 6.00 0.66 7.16
CA GLU A 51 5.64 -0.47 6.31
C GLU A 51 4.87 -0.08 5.04
N ILE A 52 4.41 1.18 4.93
CA ILE A 52 3.77 1.70 3.72
C ILE A 52 4.85 1.96 2.66
N ASP A 53 4.78 1.23 1.56
CA ASP A 53 5.58 1.48 0.36
C ASP A 53 4.66 1.92 -0.78
N LEU A 54 4.66 3.20 -1.14
CA LEU A 54 3.80 3.74 -2.20
C LEU A 54 4.06 3.10 -3.57
N ALA A 55 5.24 2.51 -3.81
CA ALA A 55 5.51 1.80 -5.06
C ALA A 55 4.79 0.45 -5.16
N VAL A 56 4.44 -0.15 -4.01
CA VAL A 56 3.88 -1.50 -3.91
C VAL A 56 2.42 -1.49 -3.44
N ASN A 57 2.09 -0.60 -2.51
CA ASN A 57 0.76 -0.40 -1.97
C ASN A 57 -0.15 0.20 -3.04
N LYS A 58 -1.34 -0.38 -3.18
CA LYS A 58 -2.39 0.22 -4.00
C LYS A 58 -3.07 1.31 -3.20
N VAL A 59 -3.36 2.43 -3.86
CA VAL A 59 -4.13 3.53 -3.29
C VAL A 59 -5.49 3.62 -3.97
N GLY A 60 -6.49 4.06 -3.21
CA GLY A 60 -7.81 4.32 -3.72
C GLY A 60 -8.42 5.57 -3.12
N ILE A 61 -9.42 6.11 -3.80
CA ILE A 61 -10.30 7.17 -3.28
C ILE A 61 -11.71 6.59 -3.25
N TRP A 62 -12.38 6.59 -2.09
CA TRP A 62 -13.78 6.11 -1.97
C TRP A 62 -14.06 4.75 -2.65
N ASN A 63 -13.40 3.67 -2.23
CA ASN A 63 -13.49 2.32 -2.84
C ASN A 63 -13.12 2.23 -4.34
N ARG A 64 -12.52 3.26 -4.92
CA ARG A 64 -12.07 3.28 -6.31
C ARG A 64 -10.55 3.32 -6.36
N LEU A 65 -9.94 2.45 -7.16
CA LEU A 65 -8.49 2.49 -7.41
C LEU A 65 -8.10 3.82 -8.08
N ALA A 66 -7.09 4.47 -7.53
CA ALA A 66 -6.55 5.73 -8.03
C ALA A 66 -5.04 5.59 -8.28
N LYS A 67 -4.48 6.45 -9.13
CA LYS A 67 -3.04 6.52 -9.36
C LYS A 67 -2.42 7.58 -8.45
N LEU A 68 -1.17 7.37 -8.07
CA LEU A 68 -0.39 8.36 -7.31
C LEU A 68 -0.25 9.71 -8.01
N THR A 69 -0.34 9.72 -9.35
CA THR A 69 -0.30 10.92 -10.19
C THR A 69 -1.63 11.66 -10.29
N ASP A 70 -2.73 11.06 -9.81
CA ASP A 70 -4.04 11.70 -9.89
C ASP A 70 -4.12 12.84 -8.86
N THR A 71 -4.81 13.92 -9.20
CA THR A 71 -5.02 15.06 -8.30
C THR A 71 -6.14 14.77 -7.32
N VAL A 72 -5.96 15.17 -6.06
CA VAL A 72 -6.99 15.05 -5.02
C VAL A 72 -8.02 16.16 -5.13
N LYS A 73 -9.23 15.90 -4.61
CA LYS A 73 -10.32 16.87 -4.50
C LYS A 73 -10.67 17.10 -3.04
N ASP A 74 -11.43 18.16 -2.81
CA ASP A 74 -11.97 18.44 -1.48
C ASP A 74 -12.86 17.29 -1.00
N LEU A 75 -12.72 16.94 0.27
CA LEU A 75 -13.39 15.84 0.97
C LEU A 75 -13.08 14.44 0.42
N ASP A 76 -11.98 14.29 -0.32
CA ASP A 76 -11.52 12.97 -0.74
C ASP A 76 -10.99 12.17 0.45
N ARG A 77 -11.42 10.91 0.50
CA ARG A 77 -10.89 9.90 1.42
C ARG A 77 -9.96 8.97 0.67
N ILE A 78 -8.67 9.10 0.94
CA ILE A 78 -7.59 8.30 0.41
C ILE A 78 -7.41 7.06 1.28
N GLU A 79 -7.57 5.89 0.67
CA GLU A 79 -7.41 4.59 1.31
C GLU A 79 -6.12 3.93 0.80
N ILE A 80 -5.22 3.58 1.72
CA ILE A 80 -3.99 2.87 1.39
C ILE A 80 -4.20 1.37 1.65
N TYR A 81 -4.20 0.57 0.59
CA TYR A 81 -4.38 -0.88 0.68
C TYR A 81 -3.05 -1.59 0.96
N ARG A 82 -3.13 -2.69 1.70
CA ARG A 82 -1.99 -3.55 1.99
C ARG A 82 -1.66 -4.46 0.80
N PRO A 83 -0.39 -4.60 0.42
CA PRO A 83 -0.02 -5.58 -0.59
C PRO A 83 -0.25 -6.99 -0.05
N LEU A 84 -0.65 -7.89 -0.95
CA LEU A 84 -0.76 -9.29 -0.60
C LEU A 84 0.66 -9.85 -0.45
N LEU A 85 1.01 -10.28 0.77
CA LEU A 85 2.31 -10.86 1.11
C LEU A 85 2.63 -12.17 0.36
N ALA A 86 1.69 -12.69 -0.42
CA ALA A 86 1.85 -13.94 -1.15
C ALA A 86 2.50 -13.69 -2.50
N ASP A 87 3.84 -13.61 -2.53
CA ASP A 87 4.59 -13.92 -3.75
C ASP A 87 4.45 -15.44 -4.03
N PRO A 88 3.72 -15.85 -5.08
CA PRO A 88 3.46 -17.26 -5.35
C PRO A 88 4.73 -18.05 -5.70
N LYS A 89 5.85 -17.38 -6.03
CA LYS A 89 7.12 -18.02 -6.39
C LYS A 89 7.95 -18.45 -5.18
N GLU A 90 8.03 -17.62 -4.14
CA GLU A 90 8.81 -17.93 -2.92
C GLU A 90 8.17 -19.08 -2.12
N VAL A 91 6.83 -19.13 -2.05
CA VAL A 91 6.10 -20.22 -1.37
C VAL A 91 6.28 -21.57 -2.10
N ARG A 92 6.32 -21.55 -3.44
CA ARG A 92 6.62 -22.74 -4.25
C ARG A 92 8.06 -23.24 -4.03
N LYS A 93 9.03 -22.33 -3.96
CA LYS A 93 10.45 -22.68 -3.72
C LYS A 93 10.65 -23.27 -2.32
N ARG A 94 10.11 -22.65 -1.27
CA ARG A 94 10.22 -23.15 0.12
C ARG A 94 9.52 -24.50 0.34
N ARG A 95 8.40 -24.77 -0.35
CA ARG A 95 7.76 -26.10 -0.31
C ARG A 95 8.58 -27.20 -1.01
N ALA A 96 9.27 -26.86 -2.12
CA ALA A 96 10.09 -27.81 -2.84
C ALA A 96 11.37 -28.19 -2.08
N GLU A 97 11.98 -27.26 -1.35
CA GLU A 97 13.17 -27.53 -0.53
C GLU A 97 12.85 -28.39 0.70
N LYS A 98 11.74 -28.09 1.40
CA LYS A 98 11.34 -28.86 2.58
C LYS A 98 11.02 -30.34 2.29
N ALA A 99 10.53 -30.64 1.07
CA ALA A 99 10.26 -32.00 0.64
C ALA A 99 11.52 -32.84 0.31
N LYS A 100 12.66 -32.18 0.02
CA LYS A 100 13.94 -32.87 -0.20
C LYS A 100 14.66 -33.21 1.11
N GLU A 101 14.49 -32.38 2.14
CA GLU A 101 15.20 -32.50 3.41
C GLU A 101 14.58 -33.54 4.36
N GLU A 102 13.26 -33.82 4.23
CA GLU A 102 12.56 -34.81 5.06
C GLU A 102 12.88 -36.28 4.75
N GLY A 103 13.81 -36.59 3.84
CA GLY A 103 14.44 -37.92 3.73
C GLY A 103 13.52 -39.13 3.50
N ARG A 104 12.22 -38.95 3.23
CA ARG A 104 11.22 -40.02 3.05
C ARG A 104 11.17 -40.55 1.61
N ALA A 105 12.32 -40.77 1.00
CA ALA A 105 12.39 -41.44 -0.29
C ALA A 105 13.37 -42.61 -0.22
N ASN A 106 12.86 -43.80 0.12
CA ASN A 106 13.57 -45.01 -0.22
C ASN A 106 13.63 -45.09 -1.75
N LYS A 107 14.86 -45.02 -2.31
CA LYS A 107 15.13 -44.83 -3.74
C LYS A 107 14.66 -45.99 -4.64
N ILE A 108 14.11 -47.06 -4.06
CA ILE A 108 13.73 -48.29 -4.77
C ILE A 108 12.22 -48.61 -4.65
N THR A 109 11.54 -48.24 -3.56
CA THR A 109 10.17 -48.75 -3.31
C THR A 109 9.08 -47.71 -3.12
N GLY A 110 9.38 -46.40 -3.07
CA GLY A 110 8.39 -45.32 -3.15
C GLY A 110 7.23 -45.35 -2.13
N GLY A 111 7.30 -46.18 -1.08
CA GLY A 111 6.31 -46.29 -0.01
C GLY A 111 6.82 -45.69 1.30
N ARG A 112 5.93 -45.08 2.09
CA ARG A 112 6.25 -44.49 3.40
C ARG A 112 6.39 -45.59 4.46
N VAL A 113 7.41 -45.46 5.32
CA VAL A 113 7.45 -46.10 6.66
C VAL A 113 6.64 -45.31 7.65
#